data_AF-A0A943EH12-F1
#
_entry.id   AF-A0A943EH12-F1
#
_cell.length_a   1.000
_cell.length_b   1.000
_cell.length_c   1.000
_cell.angle_alpha   90.00
_cell.angle_beta   90.00
_cell.angle_gamma   90.00
#
_symmetry.space_group_name_H-M   'P 1'
#
loop_
_entity.id
_entity.type
_entity.pdbx_description
1 polymer ?
#
loop_
_entity_poly.entity_id
_entity_poly.type
_entity_poly.pdbx_seq_one_letter_code
_entity_poly.pdbx_strand_id
1 'polypeptide(L)'
;MRIKKYTTKAGLACILAMLCVLLAGCRQAERVTTAAYEQTQRSIPVLQGFAQEEQTNDALEAWFGPAAKALAQVESREGRVYMLSYALEKAEEDQWTLQSQIVAEGQPILALPEIGLDAQGKATFPTDSTAQALSDADFLNDVLWLRQIGIASDLGQYGRNANNEQSMAFLTALYEHVLGKQIDTQGIDSAIENEVFRKAIAVGIQDYYDSDMDMQAVYPVNNALMMHDMMLWMTNINREGYGICSQQATLEQTAALMDWMAETYQIGQGILEEGQAFATSTPRTDRAPTGFSQLAAQEKGVRDPLTREALAAFMVKAYETNIGPITVKKQDTGFYDATEETCEKAVAADLMYAYPSAATFSPELEVRMEILPEWIQDFTMSYMTAWYDPDRQLGDALYAPLTYQQMVHSVAQLGALYENRPVPQLETSQQINDRPYDWYYTQNDTGTYSEINCMPTATAMVLKWKDPDFAESVESLRNAFPKLTGGWTIYPVEKTLERHGVSYMQRQVSMQNMIEDLKAGKILFCQCNDYDVRESGHCFVIYGYKTSGDSTWFLLHDPAAIGSDAYGKEKNRAKWMEAKYCTWIVDRFSMYYLAIEP
;
A
#
# COMPACT_ATOMS: atom_id res chain seq x y z
N MET A 1 -4.41 102.01 31.53
CA MET A 1 -4.54 101.05 30.41
C MET A 1 -3.62 99.86 30.69
N ARG A 2 -4.19 98.68 30.98
CA ARG A 2 -3.45 97.43 31.21
C ARG A 2 -3.05 96.83 29.86
N ILE A 3 -1.77 96.54 29.62
CA ILE A 3 -1.36 95.32 28.90
C ILE A 3 -0.07 94.81 29.58
N LYS A 4 -0.13 93.57 30.05
CA LYS A 4 0.97 92.74 30.57
C LYS A 4 1.30 91.73 29.46
N LYS A 5 2.48 91.08 29.56
CA LYS A 5 2.86 89.76 28.98
C LYS A 5 3.43 89.77 27.54
N TYR A 6 4.34 88.90 27.11
CA TYR A 6 4.96 87.70 27.69
C TYR A 6 6.34 87.43 27.04
N THR A 7 7.12 86.65 27.77
CA THR A 7 8.44 86.06 27.54
C THR A 7 8.62 85.26 26.22
N THR A 8 9.66 85.61 25.46
CA THR A 8 10.19 84.95 24.25
C THR A 8 11.01 83.68 24.47
N LYS A 9 10.93 83.03 25.65
CA LYS A 9 11.63 81.76 25.93
C LYS A 9 10.73 80.51 25.89
N ALA A 10 9.40 80.67 25.85
CA ALA A 10 8.47 79.54 25.78
C ALA A 10 8.22 79.01 24.34
N GLY A 11 8.44 79.85 23.31
CA GLY A 11 8.19 79.48 21.91
C GLY A 11 9.18 78.43 21.37
N LEU A 12 10.45 78.52 21.73
CA LEU A 12 11.47 77.57 21.22
C LEU A 12 11.34 76.19 21.87
N ALA A 13 10.99 76.13 23.16
CA ALA A 13 10.78 74.87 23.88
C ALA A 13 9.47 74.16 23.46
N CYS A 14 8.40 74.90 23.15
CA CYS A 14 7.18 74.32 22.60
C CYS A 14 7.35 73.86 21.13
N ILE A 15 8.18 74.52 20.32
CA ILE A 15 8.47 74.07 18.95
C ILE A 15 9.38 72.84 18.95
N LEU A 16 10.39 72.77 19.84
CA LEU A 16 11.19 71.54 20.03
C LEU A 16 10.37 70.40 20.64
N ALA A 17 9.48 70.67 21.59
CA ALA A 17 8.59 69.64 22.14
C ALA A 17 7.54 69.18 21.12
N MET A 18 7.00 70.05 20.26
CA MET A 18 6.14 69.64 19.16
C MET A 18 6.90 68.90 18.05
N LEU A 19 8.16 69.25 17.76
CA LEU A 19 9.01 68.45 16.86
C LEU A 19 9.36 67.09 17.45
N CYS A 20 9.64 66.99 18.75
CA CYS A 20 9.88 65.72 19.43
C CYS A 20 8.62 64.86 19.53
N VAL A 21 7.43 65.45 19.66
CA VAL A 21 6.14 64.71 19.64
C VAL A 21 5.72 64.34 18.21
N LEU A 22 6.08 65.14 17.20
CA LEU A 22 5.89 64.78 15.77
C LEU A 22 6.91 63.72 15.30
N LEU A 23 8.10 63.67 15.88
CA LEU A 23 9.11 62.62 15.62
C LEU A 23 8.87 61.34 16.47
N ALA A 24 8.23 61.46 17.63
CA ALA A 24 7.83 60.29 18.44
C ALA A 24 6.53 59.62 17.95
N GLY A 25 5.80 60.25 17.02
CA GLY A 25 4.51 59.78 16.49
C GLY A 25 4.57 59.06 15.15
N CYS A 26 5.75 58.90 14.54
CA CYS A 26 5.93 58.08 13.35
C CYS A 26 6.61 56.75 13.71
N ARG A 27 6.01 55.97 14.63
CA ARG A 27 6.31 54.53 14.61
C ARG A 27 5.77 54.01 13.28
N GLN A 28 6.66 53.60 12.39
CA GLN A 28 6.28 52.83 11.21
C GLN A 28 5.45 51.64 11.71
N ALA A 29 4.25 51.46 11.16
CA ALA A 29 3.45 50.29 11.49
C ALA A 29 4.23 49.03 11.14
N GLU A 30 4.29 48.10 12.08
CA GLU A 30 4.95 46.81 11.91
C GLU A 30 4.29 46.08 10.74
N ARG A 31 5.08 45.71 9.73
CA ARG A 31 4.56 45.10 8.50
C ARG A 31 5.57 44.16 7.85
N VAL A 32 5.06 43.19 7.10
CA VAL A 32 5.84 42.35 6.20
C VAL A 32 5.76 42.88 4.77
N THR A 33 6.90 42.90 4.10
CA THR A 33 7.05 43.18 2.67
C THR A 33 7.88 42.05 2.04
N THR A 34 8.23 42.15 0.75
CA THR A 34 9.10 41.17 0.10
C THR A 34 10.32 41.82 -0.54
N ALA A 35 11.43 41.08 -0.59
CA ALA A 35 12.62 41.41 -1.34
C ALA A 35 13.02 40.24 -2.26
N ALA A 36 13.73 40.54 -3.35
CA ALA A 36 14.24 39.52 -4.26
C ALA A 36 15.47 38.84 -3.64
N TYR A 37 15.40 37.53 -3.45
CA TYR A 37 16.52 36.73 -2.98
C TYR A 37 17.60 36.62 -4.07
N GLU A 38 18.80 37.09 -3.78
CA GLU A 38 19.85 37.35 -4.79
C GLU A 38 20.08 36.16 -5.76
N GLN A 39 20.10 34.94 -5.22
CA GLN A 39 20.46 33.74 -5.99
C GLN A 39 19.36 33.24 -6.93
N THR A 40 18.09 33.54 -6.65
CA THR A 40 16.94 32.97 -7.40
C THR A 40 15.95 34.02 -7.89
N GLN A 41 16.11 35.28 -7.47
CA GLN A 41 15.18 36.39 -7.68
C GLN A 41 13.77 36.17 -7.10
N ARG A 42 13.55 35.09 -6.35
CA ARG A 42 12.28 34.81 -5.67
C ARG A 42 12.05 35.74 -4.50
N SER A 43 10.79 36.04 -4.23
CA SER A 43 10.38 36.91 -3.12
C SER A 43 10.52 36.21 -1.76
N ILE A 44 11.33 36.76 -0.87
CA ILE A 44 11.49 36.38 0.54
C ILE A 44 10.94 37.48 1.47
N PRO A 45 10.51 37.18 2.71
CA PRO A 45 9.87 38.17 3.56
C PRO A 45 10.90 39.12 4.16
N VAL A 46 10.52 40.39 4.26
CA VAL A 46 11.30 41.45 4.90
C VAL A 46 10.38 42.21 5.84
N LEU A 47 10.72 42.22 7.13
CA LEU A 47 10.01 42.95 8.16
C LEU A 47 10.50 44.41 8.22
N GLN A 48 9.55 45.30 8.51
CA GLN A 48 9.78 46.72 8.72
C GLN A 48 9.04 47.19 9.97
N GLY A 49 9.58 48.22 10.63
CA GLY A 49 8.95 48.82 11.82
C GLY A 49 9.35 48.17 13.15
N PHE A 50 10.31 47.25 13.14
CA PHE A 50 10.85 46.60 14.33
C PHE A 50 12.22 47.15 14.72
N ALA A 51 12.57 47.09 16.01
CA ALA A 51 13.84 47.61 16.52
C ALA A 51 15.06 46.78 16.05
N GLN A 52 14.88 45.48 15.79
CA GLN A 52 15.92 44.55 15.34
C GLN A 52 15.74 44.13 13.87
N GLU A 53 15.18 45.00 13.02
CA GLU A 53 14.83 44.65 11.63
C GLU A 53 15.97 44.03 10.82
N GLU A 54 17.19 44.56 10.88
CA GLU A 54 18.34 44.05 10.11
C GLU A 54 18.70 42.62 10.51
N GLN A 55 18.90 42.37 11.82
CA GLN A 55 19.22 41.04 12.35
C GLN A 55 18.10 40.03 12.06
N THR A 56 16.85 40.44 12.18
CA THR A 56 15.71 39.55 11.92
C THR A 56 15.58 39.25 10.43
N ASN A 57 15.81 40.22 9.56
CA ASN A 57 15.76 40.03 8.11
C ASN A 57 16.89 39.11 7.62
N ASP A 58 18.10 39.21 8.18
CA ASP A 58 19.19 38.25 7.91
C ASP A 58 18.79 36.82 8.30
N ALA A 59 18.12 36.65 9.45
CA ALA A 59 17.65 35.35 9.91
C ALA A 59 16.50 34.81 9.03
N LEU A 60 15.59 35.67 8.58
CA LEU A 60 14.52 35.32 7.65
C LEU A 60 15.07 34.93 6.27
N GLU A 61 16.09 35.63 5.77
CA GLU A 61 16.79 35.24 4.54
C GLU A 61 17.47 33.88 4.68
N ALA A 62 18.13 33.61 5.81
CA ALA A 62 18.73 32.30 6.09
C ALA A 62 17.70 31.16 6.14
N TRP A 63 16.48 31.45 6.61
CA TRP A 63 15.38 30.49 6.70
C TRP A 63 14.68 30.25 5.34
N PHE A 64 14.27 31.32 4.64
CA PHE A 64 13.50 31.22 3.40
C PHE A 64 14.37 31.09 2.14
N GLY A 65 15.64 31.48 2.20
CA GLY A 65 16.59 31.38 1.08
C GLY A 65 16.77 29.94 0.56
N PRO A 66 17.03 28.94 1.43
CA PRO A 66 17.09 27.53 1.02
C PRO A 66 15.79 27.04 0.37
N ALA A 67 14.63 27.39 0.95
CA ALA A 67 13.31 27.07 0.39
C ALA A 67 13.13 27.69 -1.02
N ALA A 68 13.55 28.94 -1.20
CA ALA A 68 13.52 29.60 -2.50
C ALA A 68 14.39 28.87 -3.54
N LYS A 69 15.58 28.38 -3.14
CA LYS A 69 16.43 27.56 -4.04
C LYS A 69 15.78 26.24 -4.39
N ALA A 70 15.27 25.51 -3.40
CA ALA A 70 14.60 24.24 -3.62
C ALA A 70 13.42 24.40 -4.59
N LEU A 71 12.53 25.38 -4.35
CA LEU A 71 11.42 25.68 -5.24
C LEU A 71 11.85 26.10 -6.65
N ALA A 72 12.94 26.85 -6.80
CA ALA A 72 13.48 27.19 -8.11
C ALA A 72 13.97 25.93 -8.87
N GLN A 73 14.54 24.96 -8.16
CA GLN A 73 14.94 23.68 -8.75
C GLN A 73 13.71 22.87 -9.16
N VAL A 74 12.69 22.77 -8.29
CA VAL A 74 11.43 22.09 -8.61
C VAL A 74 10.78 22.70 -9.86
N GLU A 75 10.67 24.03 -9.92
CA GLU A 75 10.16 24.76 -11.09
C GLU A 75 10.92 24.43 -12.37
N SER A 76 12.24 24.36 -12.29
CA SER A 76 13.07 24.07 -13.46
C SER A 76 12.89 22.65 -14.01
N ARG A 77 12.46 21.70 -13.16
CA ARG A 77 12.26 20.29 -13.51
C ARG A 77 10.83 20.03 -13.97
N GLU A 78 9.85 20.50 -13.21
CA GLU A 78 8.43 20.18 -13.38
C GLU A 78 7.66 21.25 -14.19
N GLY A 79 8.23 22.45 -14.35
CA GLY A 79 7.56 23.58 -15.00
C GLY A 79 6.40 24.19 -14.21
N ARG A 80 6.08 23.67 -13.02
CA ARG A 80 5.02 24.17 -12.13
C ARG A 80 5.53 25.35 -11.31
N VAL A 81 4.83 26.49 -11.35
CA VAL A 81 5.24 27.72 -10.65
C VAL A 81 4.70 27.75 -9.22
N TYR A 82 5.60 27.95 -8.27
CA TYR A 82 5.32 28.03 -6.84
C TYR A 82 5.72 29.40 -6.29
N MET A 83 4.84 30.01 -5.50
CA MET A 83 5.08 31.31 -4.87
C MET A 83 5.08 31.16 -3.35
N LEU A 84 6.05 31.79 -2.69
CA LEU A 84 6.00 31.99 -1.24
C LEU A 84 5.17 33.24 -0.93
N SER A 85 4.19 33.09 -0.06
CA SER A 85 3.29 34.14 0.40
C SER A 85 3.43 34.32 1.91
N TYR A 86 3.28 35.56 2.38
CA TYR A 86 3.58 35.96 3.75
C TYR A 86 2.50 36.89 4.29
N ALA A 87 2.13 36.70 5.55
CA ALA A 87 1.26 37.58 6.29
C ALA A 87 1.82 37.81 7.70
N LEU A 88 1.72 39.04 8.20
CA LEU A 88 2.10 39.38 9.56
C LEU A 88 0.84 39.67 10.36
N GLU A 89 0.56 38.85 11.36
CA GLU A 89 -0.59 38.98 12.24
C GLU A 89 -0.12 39.42 13.63
N LYS A 90 -0.89 40.30 14.27
CA LYS A 90 -0.64 40.68 15.66
C LYS A 90 -1.36 39.70 16.58
N ALA A 91 -0.60 38.87 17.29
CA ALA A 91 -1.14 37.83 18.16
C ALA A 91 -1.62 38.39 19.51
N GLU A 92 -0.78 39.21 20.16
CA GLU A 92 -1.07 39.87 21.44
C GLU A 92 -0.46 41.28 21.50
N GLU A 93 -0.56 41.95 22.64
CA GLU A 93 0.21 43.17 22.89
C GLU A 93 1.71 42.85 22.80
N ASP A 94 2.39 43.51 21.87
CA ASP A 94 3.82 43.32 21.58
C ASP A 94 4.25 41.89 21.19
N GLN A 95 3.36 41.13 20.55
CA GLN A 95 3.67 39.84 19.92
C GLN A 95 3.06 39.76 18.51
N TRP A 96 3.85 39.28 17.55
CA TRP A 96 3.42 39.08 16.16
C TRP A 96 3.76 37.67 15.69
N THR A 97 3.03 37.24 14.68
CA THR A 97 3.21 35.95 14.02
C THR A 97 3.39 36.20 12.54
N LEU A 98 4.53 35.76 12.00
CA LEU A 98 4.75 35.69 10.56
C LEU A 98 4.23 34.34 10.07
N GLN A 99 3.09 34.38 9.38
CA GLN A 99 2.54 33.26 8.65
C GLN A 99 3.15 33.22 7.26
N SER A 100 3.46 32.01 6.80
CA SER A 100 3.99 31.79 5.46
C SER A 100 3.42 30.53 4.84
N GLN A 101 3.29 30.56 3.51
CA GLN A 101 2.71 29.45 2.76
C GLN A 101 3.29 29.39 1.35
N ILE A 102 3.34 28.18 0.80
CA ILE A 102 3.61 27.94 -0.61
C ILE A 102 2.27 27.89 -1.34
N VAL A 103 2.19 28.64 -2.43
CA VAL A 103 1.01 28.83 -3.27
C VAL A 103 1.33 28.27 -4.66
N ALA A 104 0.44 27.45 -5.20
CA ALA A 104 0.45 27.02 -6.59
C ALA A 104 -0.86 27.45 -7.25
N GLU A 105 -0.78 28.01 -8.45
CA GLU A 105 -1.96 28.43 -9.23
C GLU A 105 -2.94 29.35 -8.46
N GLY A 106 -2.40 30.17 -7.55
CA GLY A 106 -3.19 31.09 -6.72
C GLY A 106 -3.90 30.44 -5.52
N GLN A 107 -3.70 29.15 -5.27
CA GLN A 107 -4.22 28.45 -4.10
C GLN A 107 -3.10 28.08 -3.13
N PRO A 108 -3.29 28.26 -1.81
CA PRO A 108 -2.34 27.78 -0.82
C PRO A 108 -2.31 26.26 -0.82
N ILE A 109 -1.11 25.68 -0.99
CA ILE A 109 -0.92 24.22 -1.03
C ILE A 109 -0.16 23.70 0.20
N LEU A 110 0.75 24.50 0.76
CA LEU A 110 1.49 24.11 1.95
C LEU A 110 1.66 25.31 2.88
N ALA A 111 1.00 25.25 4.03
CA ALA A 111 1.29 26.16 5.13
C ALA A 111 2.63 25.78 5.76
N LEU A 112 3.49 26.77 5.98
CA LEU A 112 4.75 26.60 6.68
C LEU A 112 4.56 26.93 8.16
N PRO A 113 5.36 26.35 9.08
CA PRO A 113 5.21 26.65 10.49
C PRO A 113 5.43 28.14 10.77
N GLU A 114 4.65 28.65 11.72
CA GLU A 114 4.64 30.07 12.07
C GLU A 114 5.96 30.51 12.72
N ILE A 115 6.40 31.73 12.42
CA ILE A 115 7.57 32.36 13.06
C ILE A 115 7.07 33.44 14.01
N GLY A 116 7.28 33.22 15.31
CA GLY A 116 6.89 34.17 16.36
C GLY A 116 7.88 35.34 16.47
N LEU A 117 7.38 36.54 16.71
CA LEU A 117 8.14 37.78 16.82
C LEU A 117 7.77 38.51 18.11
N ASP A 118 8.78 38.90 18.89
CA ASP A 118 8.58 39.68 20.12
C ASP A 118 8.49 41.21 19.87
N ALA A 119 8.33 41.96 20.95
CA ALA A 119 8.30 43.43 21.01
C ALA A 119 9.45 44.12 20.27
N GLN A 120 10.60 43.46 20.16
CA GLN A 120 11.80 43.97 19.50
C GLN A 120 11.92 43.50 18.04
N GLY A 121 11.06 42.56 17.63
CA GLY A 121 11.08 41.91 16.33
C GLY A 121 12.00 40.70 16.28
N LYS A 122 12.44 40.16 17.43
CA LYS A 122 13.29 38.96 17.45
C LYS A 122 12.46 37.74 17.05
N ALA A 123 12.89 37.07 15.98
CA ALA A 123 12.22 35.88 15.47
C ALA A 123 12.56 34.61 16.28
N THR A 124 11.54 33.79 16.53
CA THR A 124 11.66 32.42 17.03
C THR A 124 11.29 31.47 15.90
N PHE A 125 12.27 30.72 15.41
CA PHE A 125 12.10 29.82 14.27
C PHE A 125 11.65 28.42 14.68
N PRO A 126 10.97 27.70 13.78
CA PRO A 126 10.68 26.28 13.92
C PRO A 126 11.95 25.40 13.98
N THR A 127 11.77 24.09 14.16
CA THR A 127 12.88 23.14 14.32
C THR A 127 13.80 23.06 13.09
N ASP A 128 15.07 22.71 13.33
CA ASP A 128 16.06 22.51 12.27
C ASP A 128 15.61 21.49 11.20
N SER A 129 14.80 20.48 11.58
CA SER A 129 14.24 19.50 10.64
C SER A 129 13.38 20.15 9.56
N THR A 130 12.58 21.16 9.91
CA THR A 130 11.74 21.88 8.93
C THR A 130 12.61 22.71 7.97
N ALA A 131 13.67 23.35 8.47
CA ALA A 131 14.58 24.09 7.61
C ALA A 131 15.28 23.17 6.60
N GLN A 132 15.71 21.98 7.05
CA GLN A 132 16.31 20.96 6.19
C GLN A 132 15.31 20.44 5.16
N ALA A 133 14.09 20.12 5.58
CA ALA A 133 13.00 19.71 4.70
C ALA A 133 12.74 20.71 3.58
N LEU A 134 12.70 22.01 3.89
CA LEU A 134 12.48 23.06 2.92
C LEU A 134 13.68 23.27 1.97
N SER A 135 14.88 22.84 2.37
CA SER A 135 16.08 22.92 1.54
C SER A 135 16.26 21.74 0.58
N ASP A 136 15.54 20.64 0.81
CA ASP A 136 15.57 19.43 0.01
C ASP A 136 14.55 19.53 -1.15
N ALA A 137 15.05 19.71 -2.37
CA ALA A 137 14.19 19.91 -3.54
C ALA A 137 13.38 18.67 -3.93
N ASP A 138 13.92 17.47 -3.70
CA ASP A 138 13.24 16.23 -4.08
C ASP A 138 12.09 15.96 -3.10
N PHE A 139 12.39 16.02 -1.79
CA PHE A 139 11.37 15.89 -0.76
C PHE A 139 10.29 16.98 -0.88
N LEU A 140 10.69 18.23 -1.13
CA LEU A 140 9.73 19.32 -1.28
C LEU A 140 8.83 19.10 -2.51
N ASN A 141 9.35 18.60 -3.62
CA ASN A 141 8.53 18.25 -4.78
C ASN A 141 7.45 17.21 -4.44
N ASP A 142 7.85 16.13 -3.78
CA ASP A 142 6.94 15.04 -3.39
C ASP A 142 5.86 15.53 -2.41
N VAL A 143 6.24 16.35 -1.42
CA VAL A 143 5.29 16.97 -0.48
C VAL A 143 4.33 17.90 -1.20
N LEU A 144 4.79 18.74 -2.12
CA LEU A 144 3.91 19.67 -2.86
C LEU A 144 2.92 18.90 -3.73
N TRP A 145 3.36 17.82 -4.38
CA TRP A 145 2.48 16.94 -5.15
C TRP A 145 1.42 16.27 -4.26
N LEU A 146 1.82 15.65 -3.15
CA LEU A 146 0.90 15.04 -2.19
C LEU A 146 -0.12 16.05 -1.65
N ARG A 147 0.32 17.27 -1.34
CA ARG A 147 -0.55 18.35 -0.87
C ARG A 147 -1.55 18.81 -1.92
N GLN A 148 -1.15 18.88 -3.19
CA GLN A 148 -2.06 19.21 -4.30
C GLN A 148 -3.20 18.21 -4.44
N ILE A 149 -2.94 16.93 -4.16
CA ILE A 149 -3.96 15.87 -4.17
C ILE A 149 -4.69 15.70 -2.84
N GLY A 150 -4.43 16.59 -1.87
CA GLY A 150 -5.14 16.65 -0.58
C GLY A 150 -4.55 15.78 0.52
N ILE A 151 -3.36 15.20 0.33
CA ILE A 151 -2.69 14.34 1.30
C ILE A 151 -1.75 15.18 2.18
N ALA A 152 -1.90 15.05 3.49
CA ALA A 152 -1.11 15.81 4.45
C ALA A 152 0.30 15.22 4.63
N SER A 153 1.28 16.07 4.90
CA SER A 153 2.67 15.68 5.17
C SER A 153 3.27 16.58 6.25
N ASP A 154 3.99 16.01 7.20
CA ASP A 154 4.62 16.72 8.31
C ASP A 154 6.12 16.98 8.03
N LEU A 155 6.46 18.25 7.77
CA LEU A 155 7.85 18.68 7.55
C LEU A 155 8.73 18.46 8.80
N GLY A 156 8.14 18.44 10.00
CA GLY A 156 8.84 18.23 11.25
C GLY A 156 9.44 16.83 11.40
N GLN A 157 8.96 15.84 10.63
CA GLN A 157 9.45 14.47 10.63
C GLN A 157 10.67 14.25 9.73
N TYR A 158 11.09 15.25 8.95
CA TYR A 158 12.26 15.12 8.07
C TYR A 158 13.50 14.67 8.86
N GLY A 159 14.20 13.65 8.32
CA GLY A 159 15.37 13.06 8.95
C GLY A 159 15.09 12.07 10.08
N ARG A 160 13.82 11.87 10.48
CA ARG A 160 13.43 10.83 11.44
C ARG A 160 13.10 9.52 10.73
N ASN A 161 13.08 8.43 11.49
CA ASN A 161 12.55 7.16 10.98
C ASN A 161 11.06 7.32 10.62
N ALA A 162 10.68 6.77 9.48
CA ALA A 162 9.28 6.54 9.13
C ALA A 162 8.73 5.41 10.01
N ASN A 163 7.41 5.39 10.21
CA ASN A 163 6.71 4.29 10.87
C ASN A 163 5.50 3.81 10.08
N ASN A 164 4.95 2.66 10.48
CA ASN A 164 3.84 2.00 9.82
C ASN A 164 2.53 2.80 9.88
N GLU A 165 2.25 3.50 10.98
CA GLU A 165 1.06 4.36 11.06
C GLU A 165 1.11 5.47 9.99
N GLN A 166 2.28 6.10 9.81
CA GLN A 166 2.48 7.11 8.78
C GLN A 166 2.34 6.52 7.38
N SER A 167 2.93 5.35 7.10
CA SER A 167 2.79 4.71 5.78
C SER A 167 1.33 4.38 5.47
N MET A 168 0.59 3.82 6.43
CA MET A 168 -0.83 3.52 6.29
C MET A 168 -1.67 4.78 6.06
N ALA A 169 -1.36 5.88 6.76
CA ALA A 169 -2.07 7.14 6.57
C ALA A 169 -1.88 7.67 5.13
N PHE A 170 -0.65 7.58 4.60
CA PHE A 170 -0.35 7.97 3.23
C PHE A 170 -1.05 7.08 2.20
N LEU A 171 -0.96 5.75 2.36
CA LEU A 171 -1.51 4.79 1.39
C LEU A 171 -3.04 4.82 1.36
N THR A 172 -3.69 4.91 2.53
CA THR A 172 -5.16 5.01 2.60
C THR A 172 -5.66 6.34 2.04
N ALA A 173 -4.97 7.46 2.29
CA ALA A 173 -5.33 8.74 1.68
C ALA A 173 -5.13 8.74 0.16
N LEU A 174 -4.07 8.10 -0.35
CA LEU A 174 -3.86 7.91 -1.79
C LEU A 174 -4.94 7.02 -2.40
N TYR A 175 -5.36 5.98 -1.70
CA TYR A 175 -6.47 5.11 -2.13
C TYR A 175 -7.77 5.90 -2.30
N GLU A 176 -8.13 6.71 -1.30
CA GLU A 176 -9.31 7.59 -1.34
C GLU A 176 -9.22 8.65 -2.44
N HIS A 177 -8.03 9.21 -2.66
CA HIS A 177 -7.78 10.17 -3.74
C HIS A 177 -8.04 9.53 -5.10
N VAL A 178 -7.43 8.37 -5.38
CA VAL A 178 -7.56 7.68 -6.67
C VAL A 178 -9.02 7.28 -6.93
N LEU A 179 -9.71 6.73 -5.93
CA LEU A 179 -11.11 6.29 -6.10
C LEU A 179 -12.14 7.43 -5.99
N GLY A 180 -11.75 8.60 -5.48
CA GLY A 180 -12.66 9.72 -5.23
C GLY A 180 -13.75 9.43 -4.19
N LYS A 181 -13.53 8.46 -3.29
CA LYS A 181 -14.47 8.05 -2.23
C LYS A 181 -13.73 7.78 -0.92
N GLN A 182 -14.40 8.02 0.20
CA GLN A 182 -13.88 7.66 1.52
C GLN A 182 -13.94 6.15 1.75
N ILE A 183 -12.98 5.61 2.49
CA ILE A 183 -12.94 4.22 2.92
C ILE A 183 -14.00 4.00 4.00
N ASP A 184 -14.79 2.95 3.83
CA ASP A 184 -15.81 2.54 4.81
C ASP A 184 -15.18 1.66 5.89
N THR A 185 -15.20 2.13 7.15
CA THR A 185 -14.69 1.43 8.32
C THR A 185 -15.81 0.92 9.23
N GLN A 186 -17.07 1.00 8.78
CA GLN A 186 -18.23 0.58 9.56
C GLN A 186 -18.20 -0.93 9.81
N GLY A 187 -18.33 -1.30 11.08
CA GLY A 187 -18.41 -2.70 11.50
C GLY A 187 -17.06 -3.39 11.73
N ILE A 188 -15.93 -2.72 11.48
CA ILE A 188 -14.62 -3.18 11.94
C ILE A 188 -14.62 -3.24 13.48
N ASP A 189 -13.93 -4.23 14.05
CA ASP A 189 -13.80 -4.48 15.48
C ASP A 189 -13.55 -3.18 16.24
N SER A 190 -14.39 -2.94 17.25
CA SER A 190 -14.30 -1.81 18.15
C SER A 190 -12.98 -1.71 18.93
N ALA A 191 -12.22 -2.80 19.05
CA ALA A 191 -10.90 -2.80 19.67
C ALA A 191 -9.83 -2.03 18.85
N ILE A 192 -10.06 -1.84 17.54
CA ILE A 192 -9.19 -1.03 16.68
C ILE A 192 -9.66 0.43 16.76
N GLU A 193 -9.08 1.23 17.64
CA GLU A 193 -9.50 2.62 17.89
C GLU A 193 -8.91 3.62 16.89
N ASN A 194 -7.72 3.33 16.37
CA ASN A 194 -7.01 4.18 15.43
C ASN A 194 -7.61 4.11 14.02
N GLU A 195 -8.18 5.21 13.56
CA GLU A 195 -8.86 5.31 12.25
C GLU A 195 -7.96 4.96 11.06
N VAL A 196 -6.65 5.26 11.13
CA VAL A 196 -5.71 4.93 10.04
C VAL A 196 -5.61 3.42 9.87
N PHE A 197 -5.41 2.68 10.97
CA PHE A 197 -5.35 1.22 10.93
C PHE A 197 -6.70 0.61 10.56
N ARG A 198 -7.83 1.17 11.01
CA ARG A 198 -9.17 0.75 10.55
C ARG A 198 -9.30 0.87 9.03
N LYS A 199 -8.89 2.00 8.44
CA LYS A 199 -8.91 2.20 6.99
C LYS A 199 -8.01 1.22 6.26
N ALA A 200 -6.77 1.03 6.74
CA ALA A 200 -5.81 0.10 6.13
C ALA A 200 -6.31 -1.34 6.12
N ILE A 201 -6.93 -1.79 7.22
CA ILE A 201 -7.58 -3.11 7.32
C ILE A 201 -8.78 -3.20 6.38
N ALA A 202 -9.62 -2.16 6.31
CA ALA A 202 -10.83 -2.14 5.48
C ALA A 202 -10.53 -2.39 3.99
N VAL A 203 -9.42 -1.84 3.50
CA VAL A 203 -8.99 -2.00 2.10
C VAL A 203 -7.93 -3.10 1.92
N GLY A 204 -7.61 -3.88 2.96
CA GLY A 204 -6.71 -5.02 2.87
C GLY A 204 -5.24 -4.69 2.62
N ILE A 205 -4.76 -3.53 3.08
CA ILE A 205 -3.33 -3.20 3.11
C ILE A 205 -2.67 -3.81 4.35
N GLN A 206 -3.40 -3.83 5.47
CA GLN A 206 -2.97 -4.48 6.71
C GLN A 206 -3.85 -5.68 6.99
N ASP A 207 -3.24 -6.85 7.22
CA ASP A 207 -3.96 -8.05 7.65
C ASP A 207 -4.45 -7.92 9.09
N TYR A 208 -5.65 -8.43 9.36
CA TYR A 208 -6.21 -8.50 10.71
C TYR A 208 -5.86 -9.83 11.39
N TYR A 209 -5.32 -9.80 12.62
CA TYR A 209 -5.07 -11.00 13.44
C TYR A 209 -5.78 -10.90 14.78
N ASP A 210 -6.72 -11.82 15.01
CA ASP A 210 -7.71 -11.78 16.09
C ASP A 210 -7.17 -12.10 17.50
N SER A 211 -5.93 -12.58 17.67
CA SER A 211 -5.59 -13.34 18.88
C SER A 211 -4.38 -12.96 19.73
N ASP A 212 -3.29 -12.34 19.27
CA ASP A 212 -2.12 -12.13 20.17
C ASP A 212 -1.23 -10.93 19.82
N MET A 213 -1.54 -10.18 18.76
CA MET A 213 -0.70 -9.09 18.26
C MET A 213 -1.36 -7.75 18.52
N ASP A 214 -0.59 -6.78 19.02
CA ASP A 214 -1.04 -5.39 19.08
C ASP A 214 -1.13 -4.84 17.65
N MET A 215 -2.34 -4.93 17.07
CA MET A 215 -2.65 -4.50 15.70
C MET A 215 -2.42 -3.00 15.47
N GLN A 216 -2.27 -2.23 16.53
CA GLN A 216 -2.06 -0.79 16.50
C GLN A 216 -0.65 -0.40 16.97
N ALA A 217 0.25 -1.39 17.09
CA ALA A 217 1.63 -1.15 17.41
C ALA A 217 2.30 -0.28 16.33
N VAL A 218 3.00 0.75 16.79
CA VAL A 218 3.77 1.65 15.91
C VAL A 218 5.23 1.24 15.94
N TYR A 219 5.78 0.91 14.77
CA TYR A 219 7.17 0.49 14.62
C TYR A 219 7.80 1.09 13.36
N PRO A 220 9.15 1.22 13.31
CA PRO A 220 9.83 1.71 12.14
C PRO A 220 9.58 0.82 10.91
N VAL A 221 9.30 1.45 9.76
CA VAL A 221 9.14 0.72 8.50
C VAL A 221 10.46 0.63 7.76
N ASN A 222 10.72 -0.50 7.13
CA ASN A 222 11.82 -0.69 6.19
C ASN A 222 11.26 -0.90 4.77
N ASN A 223 12.15 -1.05 3.79
CA ASN A 223 11.75 -1.29 2.41
C ASN A 223 10.85 -2.50 2.21
N ALA A 224 11.17 -3.62 2.86
CA ALA A 224 10.43 -4.87 2.63
C ALA A 224 8.96 -4.70 3.02
N LEU A 225 8.72 -4.10 4.19
CA LEU A 225 7.37 -3.76 4.67
C LEU A 225 6.70 -2.73 3.77
N MET A 226 7.36 -1.61 3.47
CA MET A 226 6.79 -0.56 2.64
C MET A 226 6.42 -1.06 1.23
N MET A 227 7.25 -1.92 0.62
CA MET A 227 6.98 -2.49 -0.71
C MET A 227 5.81 -3.46 -0.64
N HIS A 228 5.71 -4.25 0.43
CA HIS A 228 4.58 -5.15 0.65
C HIS A 228 3.26 -4.37 0.74
N ASP A 229 3.23 -3.31 1.55
CA ASP A 229 2.04 -2.47 1.73
C ASP A 229 1.59 -1.81 0.41
N MET A 230 2.55 -1.28 -0.37
CA MET A 230 2.26 -0.70 -1.69
C MET A 230 1.79 -1.75 -2.70
N MET A 231 2.33 -2.97 -2.63
CA MET A 231 1.93 -4.10 -3.47
C MET A 231 0.48 -4.51 -3.18
N LEU A 232 0.11 -4.66 -1.91
CA LEU A 232 -1.28 -4.91 -1.51
C LEU A 232 -2.19 -3.76 -1.93
N TRP A 233 -1.77 -2.51 -1.75
CA TRP A 233 -2.49 -1.34 -2.26
C TRP A 233 -2.74 -1.44 -3.77
N MET A 234 -1.74 -1.81 -4.57
CA MET A 234 -1.86 -1.97 -6.02
C MET A 234 -2.80 -3.09 -6.42
N THR A 235 -2.74 -4.24 -5.74
CA THR A 235 -3.66 -5.35 -5.98
C THR A 235 -5.10 -4.91 -5.70
N ASN A 236 -5.33 -4.22 -4.58
CA ASN A 236 -6.66 -3.76 -4.19
C ASN A 236 -7.22 -2.65 -5.09
N ILE A 237 -6.38 -1.72 -5.59
CA ILE A 237 -6.84 -0.70 -6.56
C ILE A 237 -7.15 -1.32 -7.93
N ASN A 238 -6.39 -2.32 -8.36
CA ASN A 238 -6.65 -3.05 -9.61
C ASN A 238 -7.97 -3.82 -9.53
N ARG A 239 -8.29 -4.34 -8.35
CA ARG A 239 -9.55 -5.02 -8.03
C ARG A 239 -10.75 -4.08 -7.98
N GLU A 240 -10.70 -3.04 -7.16
CA GLU A 240 -11.87 -2.20 -6.87
C GLU A 240 -12.00 -0.99 -7.78
N GLY A 241 -10.89 -0.35 -8.14
CA GLY A 241 -10.86 0.84 -8.97
C GLY A 241 -10.91 0.51 -10.44
N TYR A 242 -9.99 -0.33 -10.90
CA TYR A 242 -9.82 -0.58 -12.34
C TYR A 242 -10.57 -1.81 -12.84
N GLY A 243 -10.96 -2.74 -11.95
CA GLY A 243 -11.70 -3.94 -12.33
C GLY A 243 -10.92 -4.87 -13.25
N ILE A 244 -9.59 -4.93 -13.13
CA ILE A 244 -8.70 -5.67 -14.04
C ILE A 244 -8.01 -6.89 -13.41
N CYS A 245 -8.34 -7.30 -12.19
CA CYS A 245 -7.57 -8.31 -11.47
C CYS A 245 -7.54 -9.69 -12.19
N SER A 246 -8.61 -10.08 -12.88
CA SER A 246 -8.66 -11.33 -13.67
C SER A 246 -8.05 -11.19 -15.07
N GLN A 247 -7.64 -9.98 -15.47
CA GLN A 247 -6.92 -9.75 -16.72
C GLN A 247 -5.55 -10.44 -16.65
N GLN A 248 -5.20 -11.15 -17.71
CA GLN A 248 -3.87 -11.71 -17.84
C GLN A 248 -2.88 -10.58 -18.17
N ALA A 249 -1.80 -10.50 -17.40
CA ALA A 249 -0.75 -9.53 -17.57
C ALA A 249 0.04 -9.78 -18.87
N THR A 250 0.69 -8.75 -19.38
CA THR A 250 1.65 -8.83 -20.47
C THR A 250 3.08 -8.64 -19.96
N LEU A 251 4.07 -8.98 -20.79
CA LEU A 251 5.47 -8.71 -20.48
C LEU A 251 5.75 -7.20 -20.38
N GLU A 252 5.09 -6.36 -21.20
CA GLU A 252 5.20 -4.89 -21.14
C GLU A 252 4.79 -4.35 -19.76
N GLN A 253 3.64 -4.82 -19.23
CA GLN A 253 3.15 -4.41 -17.91
C GLN A 253 4.06 -4.91 -16.78
N THR A 254 4.52 -6.16 -16.91
CA THR A 254 5.44 -6.80 -15.96
C THR A 254 6.75 -6.03 -15.85
N ALA A 255 7.38 -5.72 -17.00
CA ALA A 255 8.66 -5.04 -17.03
C ALA A 255 8.57 -3.59 -16.54
N ALA A 256 7.47 -2.89 -16.84
CA ALA A 256 7.21 -1.56 -16.30
C ALA A 256 7.06 -1.58 -14.78
N LEU A 257 6.40 -2.61 -14.23
CA LEU A 257 6.29 -2.79 -12.79
C LEU A 257 7.63 -3.12 -12.14
N MET A 258 8.45 -3.97 -12.77
CA MET A 258 9.81 -4.27 -12.32
C MET A 258 10.68 -3.02 -12.28
N ASP A 259 10.60 -2.15 -13.29
CA ASP A 259 11.34 -0.88 -13.31
C ASP A 259 10.91 0.00 -12.14
N TRP A 260 9.60 0.22 -11.97
CA TRP A 260 9.10 1.04 -10.89
C TRP A 260 9.47 0.49 -9.49
N MET A 261 9.28 -0.81 -9.25
CA MET A 261 9.63 -1.42 -7.96
C MET A 261 11.13 -1.31 -7.70
N ALA A 262 11.95 -1.48 -8.74
CA ALA A 262 13.39 -1.37 -8.61
C ALA A 262 13.86 0.07 -8.35
N GLU A 263 13.23 1.06 -8.98
CA GLU A 263 13.53 2.48 -8.77
C GLU A 263 13.04 2.98 -7.40
N THR A 264 11.94 2.41 -6.91
CA THR A 264 11.34 2.76 -5.62
C THR A 264 12.09 2.13 -4.44
N TYR A 265 12.85 1.04 -4.66
CA TYR A 265 13.62 0.38 -3.62
C TYR A 265 14.83 1.24 -3.19
N GLN A 266 14.84 1.69 -1.93
CA GLN A 266 15.91 2.54 -1.39
C GLN A 266 16.51 1.98 -0.11
N ILE A 267 17.82 1.74 -0.03
CA ILE A 267 18.44 1.29 1.22
C ILE A 267 18.06 2.27 2.35
N GLY A 268 17.53 1.73 3.45
CA GLY A 268 17.09 2.54 4.58
C GLY A 268 18.23 3.35 5.17
N GLN A 269 17.96 4.64 5.39
CA GLN A 269 18.91 5.59 5.99
C GLN A 269 18.51 5.97 7.42
N GLY A 270 17.48 5.34 7.97
CA GLY A 270 17.01 5.53 9.33
C GLY A 270 17.97 4.93 10.36
N ILE A 271 17.73 5.28 11.62
CA ILE A 271 18.51 4.87 12.77
C ILE A 271 17.97 3.52 13.27
N LEU A 272 18.82 2.51 13.38
CA LEU A 272 18.48 1.21 13.99
C LEU A 272 18.27 1.34 15.51
N GLU A 273 17.47 0.46 16.11
CA GLU A 273 17.31 0.41 17.56
C GLU A 273 18.58 -0.11 18.26
N GLU A 274 18.82 0.31 19.51
CA GLU A 274 19.98 -0.13 20.30
C GLU A 274 19.99 -1.66 20.45
N GLY A 275 21.07 -2.30 19.97
CA GLY A 275 21.26 -3.76 20.06
C GLY A 275 21.13 -4.50 18.73
N GLN A 276 20.67 -3.84 17.66
CA GLN A 276 20.77 -4.38 16.30
C GLN A 276 22.23 -4.26 15.81
N ALA A 277 22.81 -5.38 15.39
CA ALA A 277 24.22 -5.46 15.05
C ALA A 277 24.54 -4.66 13.77
N PHE A 278 25.66 -3.94 13.77
CA PHE A 278 26.22 -3.38 12.55
C PHE A 278 26.77 -4.53 11.68
N ALA A 279 26.44 -4.51 10.39
CA ALA A 279 27.33 -5.11 9.41
C ALA A 279 28.68 -4.38 9.46
N THR A 280 29.79 -5.12 9.41
CA THR A 280 31.13 -4.52 9.34
C THR A 280 31.44 -3.91 7.98
N SER A 281 30.60 -4.20 6.98
CA SER A 281 30.64 -3.69 5.62
C SER A 281 29.44 -2.78 5.35
N THR A 282 29.64 -1.76 4.52
CA THR A 282 28.56 -0.89 4.04
C THR A 282 27.99 -1.48 2.74
N PRO A 283 26.66 -1.47 2.54
CA PRO A 283 26.09 -1.82 1.25
C PRO A 283 26.66 -0.98 0.11
N ARG A 284 26.59 -1.52 -1.10
CA ARG A 284 26.77 -0.71 -2.30
C ARG A 284 25.81 0.48 -2.27
N THR A 285 26.29 1.64 -2.66
CA THR A 285 25.50 2.88 -2.66
C THR A 285 25.04 3.28 -4.05
N ASP A 286 25.61 2.68 -5.10
CA ASP A 286 25.17 2.84 -6.47
C ASP A 286 23.84 2.11 -6.69
N ARG A 287 22.89 2.80 -7.34
CA ARG A 287 21.57 2.23 -7.64
C ARG A 287 21.72 0.96 -8.49
N ALA A 288 20.89 -0.03 -8.17
CA ALA A 288 20.80 -1.23 -8.99
C ALA A 288 20.43 -0.88 -10.44
N PRO A 289 20.96 -1.61 -11.45
CA PRO A 289 20.59 -1.40 -12.84
C PRO A 289 19.09 -1.64 -13.03
N THR A 290 18.42 -0.71 -13.71
CA THR A 290 17.03 -0.81 -14.16
C THR A 290 17.00 -0.83 -15.70
N GLY A 291 15.83 -0.64 -16.31
CA GLY A 291 15.65 -0.70 -17.77
C GLY A 291 15.10 -2.04 -18.24
N PHE A 292 14.36 -2.74 -17.38
CA PHE A 292 13.67 -3.98 -17.70
C PHE A 292 12.65 -3.75 -18.83
N SER A 293 11.98 -2.59 -18.89
CA SER A 293 11.09 -2.25 -20.00
C SER A 293 11.83 -2.16 -21.33
N GLN A 294 13.05 -1.62 -21.34
CA GLN A 294 13.89 -1.56 -22.54
C GLN A 294 14.36 -2.95 -22.97
N LEU A 295 14.65 -3.83 -22.01
CA LEU A 295 14.99 -5.23 -22.25
C LEU A 295 13.80 -6.01 -22.83
N ALA A 296 12.61 -5.83 -22.24
CA ALA A 296 11.36 -6.44 -22.68
C ALA A 296 10.94 -5.99 -24.08
N ALA A 297 11.17 -4.73 -24.43
CA ALA A 297 10.85 -4.19 -25.76
C ALA A 297 11.64 -4.86 -26.90
N GLN A 298 12.71 -5.59 -26.59
CA GLN A 298 13.49 -6.37 -27.55
C GLN A 298 12.92 -7.77 -27.77
N GLU A 299 12.01 -8.22 -26.92
CA GLU A 299 11.35 -9.53 -27.02
C GLU A 299 10.21 -9.51 -28.04
N LYS A 300 10.01 -10.67 -28.68
CA LYS A 300 8.81 -10.89 -29.50
C LYS A 300 7.61 -11.14 -28.59
N GLY A 301 6.44 -10.63 -28.97
CA GLY A 301 5.22 -10.90 -28.22
C GLY A 301 5.16 -10.19 -26.87
N VAL A 302 5.84 -9.05 -26.69
CA VAL A 302 5.85 -8.30 -25.42
C VAL A 302 4.46 -7.90 -24.91
N ARG A 303 3.46 -7.88 -25.80
CA ARG A 303 2.05 -7.61 -25.50
C ARG A 303 1.17 -8.86 -25.46
N ASP A 304 1.76 -10.02 -25.68
CA ASP A 304 1.02 -11.28 -25.62
C ASP A 304 0.75 -11.65 -24.15
N PRO A 305 -0.34 -12.39 -23.87
CA PRO A 305 -0.67 -12.81 -22.53
C PRO A 305 0.43 -13.66 -21.90
N LEU A 306 0.84 -13.31 -20.68
CA LEU A 306 2.02 -13.87 -20.02
C LEU A 306 1.67 -15.14 -19.23
N THR A 307 2.47 -16.19 -19.40
CA THR A 307 2.45 -17.39 -18.57
C THR A 307 3.53 -17.31 -17.50
N ARG A 308 3.42 -18.14 -16.46
CA ARG A 308 4.41 -18.22 -15.38
C ARG A 308 5.80 -18.63 -15.90
N GLU A 309 5.88 -19.55 -16.86
CA GLU A 309 7.15 -19.91 -17.51
C GLU A 309 7.79 -18.73 -18.24
N ALA A 310 7.00 -17.99 -19.01
CA ALA A 310 7.50 -16.82 -19.73
C ALA A 310 7.98 -15.71 -18.77
N LEU A 311 7.29 -15.54 -17.64
CA LEU A 311 7.73 -14.64 -16.57
C LEU A 311 9.09 -15.08 -15.99
N ALA A 312 9.24 -16.36 -15.65
CA ALA A 312 10.48 -16.92 -15.12
C ALA A 312 11.65 -16.71 -16.09
N ALA A 313 11.43 -16.98 -17.39
CA ALA A 313 12.41 -16.75 -18.43
C ALA A 313 12.85 -15.29 -18.50
N PHE A 314 11.92 -14.34 -18.43
CA PHE A 314 12.25 -12.93 -18.44
C PHE A 314 12.99 -12.47 -17.18
N MET A 315 12.54 -12.90 -15.99
CA MET A 315 13.20 -12.58 -14.72
C MET A 315 14.65 -13.09 -14.68
N VAL A 316 14.90 -14.32 -15.14
CA VAL A 316 16.25 -14.86 -15.28
C VAL A 316 17.08 -14.04 -16.26
N LYS A 317 16.51 -13.68 -17.41
CA LYS A 317 17.22 -12.83 -18.38
C LYS A 317 17.59 -11.47 -17.79
N ALA A 318 16.65 -10.83 -17.09
CA ALA A 318 16.84 -9.55 -16.44
C ALA A 318 17.93 -9.62 -15.35
N TYR A 319 17.91 -10.67 -14.54
CA TYR A 319 18.92 -10.94 -13.53
C TYR A 319 20.30 -11.19 -14.15
N GLU A 320 20.42 -12.13 -15.10
CA GLU A 320 21.71 -12.55 -15.66
C GLU A 320 22.37 -11.45 -16.51
N THR A 321 21.58 -10.56 -17.11
CA THR A 321 22.08 -9.40 -17.86
C THR A 321 22.79 -8.40 -16.95
N ASN A 322 22.30 -8.21 -15.71
CA ASN A 322 22.75 -7.13 -14.83
C ASN A 322 23.63 -7.59 -13.66
N ILE A 323 23.37 -8.78 -13.12
CA ILE A 323 24.07 -9.33 -11.95
C ILE A 323 25.11 -10.37 -12.36
N GLY A 324 24.72 -11.28 -13.25
CA GLY A 324 25.57 -12.38 -13.72
C GLY A 324 24.86 -13.73 -13.71
N PRO A 325 25.54 -14.79 -14.19
CA PRO A 325 24.93 -16.09 -14.44
C PRO A 325 24.40 -16.74 -13.15
N ILE A 326 23.21 -17.34 -13.23
CA ILE A 326 22.62 -18.11 -12.13
C ILE A 326 23.14 -19.54 -12.20
N THR A 327 23.63 -20.05 -11.06
CA THR A 327 24.08 -21.44 -10.93
C THR A 327 23.02 -22.27 -10.24
N VAL A 328 22.52 -23.29 -10.93
CA VAL A 328 21.56 -24.25 -10.39
C VAL A 328 22.30 -25.42 -9.74
N LYS A 329 22.06 -25.70 -8.45
CA LYS A 329 22.59 -26.91 -7.80
C LYS A 329 21.55 -28.02 -7.85
N LYS A 330 22.02 -29.28 -7.84
CA LYS A 330 21.18 -30.48 -7.91
C LYS A 330 20.13 -30.59 -6.79
N GLN A 331 20.33 -29.90 -5.67
CA GLN A 331 19.41 -29.86 -4.53
C GLN A 331 18.37 -28.74 -4.64
N ASP A 332 18.58 -27.78 -5.56
CA ASP A 332 17.73 -26.62 -5.78
C ASP A 332 16.65 -26.93 -6.84
N THR A 333 16.69 -28.13 -7.45
CA THR A 333 15.76 -28.55 -8.50
C THR A 333 15.11 -29.89 -8.22
N GLY A 334 13.85 -29.96 -8.63
CA GLY A 334 13.05 -31.18 -8.59
C GLY A 334 11.82 -31.14 -9.48
N PHE A 335 11.56 -30.05 -10.21
CA PHE A 335 10.29 -29.86 -10.93
C PHE A 335 10.05 -30.95 -11.97
N TYR A 336 8.89 -31.58 -11.92
CA TYR A 336 8.45 -32.56 -12.92
C TYR A 336 7.44 -31.95 -13.90
N ASP A 337 6.81 -30.83 -13.53
CA ASP A 337 5.85 -30.10 -14.35
C ASP A 337 6.46 -28.91 -15.11
N ALA A 338 7.76 -28.63 -14.91
CA ALA A 338 8.54 -27.66 -15.67
C ALA A 338 9.88 -28.27 -16.08
N THR A 339 10.26 -28.15 -17.35
CA THR A 339 11.52 -28.72 -17.89
C THR A 339 12.48 -27.65 -18.40
N GLU A 340 12.04 -26.39 -18.48
CA GLU A 340 12.87 -25.29 -18.95
C GLU A 340 13.88 -24.86 -17.88
N GLU A 341 15.15 -24.73 -18.28
CA GLU A 341 16.26 -24.35 -17.39
C GLU A 341 16.01 -22.99 -16.71
N THR A 342 15.27 -22.10 -17.37
CA THR A 342 14.89 -20.80 -16.81
C THR A 342 13.97 -20.91 -15.60
N CYS A 343 13.07 -21.88 -15.56
CA CYS A 343 12.21 -22.11 -14.40
C CYS A 343 13.04 -22.58 -13.19
N GLU A 344 13.99 -23.49 -13.43
CA GLU A 344 14.93 -23.96 -12.40
C GLU A 344 15.81 -22.81 -11.87
N LYS A 345 16.35 -21.98 -12.76
CA LYS A 345 17.15 -20.81 -12.39
C LYS A 345 16.34 -19.78 -11.60
N ALA A 346 15.11 -19.49 -12.02
CA ALA A 346 14.26 -18.51 -11.34
C ALA A 346 14.03 -18.91 -9.88
N VAL A 347 13.75 -20.19 -9.62
CA VAL A 347 13.57 -20.71 -8.26
C VAL A 347 14.90 -20.76 -7.50
N ALA A 348 15.98 -21.25 -8.11
CA ALA A 348 17.28 -21.37 -7.44
C ALA A 348 17.88 -20.02 -7.01
N ALA A 349 17.48 -18.93 -7.67
CA ALA A 349 17.87 -17.56 -7.33
C ALA A 349 16.78 -16.78 -6.57
N ASP A 350 15.74 -17.47 -6.07
CA ASP A 350 14.62 -16.88 -5.32
C ASP A 350 13.92 -15.73 -6.07
N LEU A 351 13.89 -15.77 -7.41
CA LEU A 351 13.26 -14.74 -8.25
C LEU A 351 11.73 -14.86 -8.29
N MET A 352 11.19 -15.99 -7.84
CA MET A 352 9.77 -16.29 -7.77
C MET A 352 9.47 -16.98 -6.44
N TYR A 353 8.21 -16.99 -6.04
CA TYR A 353 7.70 -17.69 -4.85
C TYR A 353 8.30 -19.10 -4.67
N ALA A 354 8.64 -19.44 -3.43
CA ALA A 354 9.17 -20.75 -3.08
C ALA A 354 8.12 -21.84 -3.29
N TYR A 355 8.34 -22.68 -4.30
CA TYR A 355 7.41 -23.76 -4.59
C TYR A 355 7.62 -24.94 -3.63
N PRO A 356 6.58 -25.37 -2.92
CA PRO A 356 6.70 -26.40 -1.91
C PRO A 356 6.99 -27.80 -2.46
N SER A 357 6.67 -28.00 -3.74
CA SER A 357 6.91 -29.26 -4.43
C SER A 357 7.22 -29.03 -5.90
N ALA A 358 8.02 -29.97 -6.42
CA ALA A 358 8.30 -30.22 -7.81
C ALA A 358 7.09 -30.23 -8.78
N ALA A 359 5.86 -30.41 -8.29
CA ALA A 359 4.65 -30.50 -9.12
C ALA A 359 3.78 -29.23 -9.05
N THR A 360 4.30 -28.15 -8.46
CA THR A 360 3.53 -26.94 -8.15
C THR A 360 4.00 -25.71 -8.92
N PHE A 361 4.99 -25.86 -9.81
CA PHE A 361 5.45 -24.73 -10.62
C PHE A 361 4.42 -24.31 -11.64
N SER A 362 3.71 -25.22 -12.31
CA SER A 362 2.58 -24.91 -13.20
C SER A 362 2.91 -23.87 -14.28
N PRO A 363 3.79 -24.20 -15.24
CA PRO A 363 4.36 -23.25 -16.20
C PRO A 363 3.31 -22.51 -17.04
N GLU A 364 2.22 -23.19 -17.39
CA GLU A 364 1.13 -22.66 -18.23
C GLU A 364 0.15 -21.76 -17.48
N LEU A 365 0.27 -21.62 -16.15
CA LEU A 365 -0.66 -20.80 -15.38
C LEU A 365 -0.50 -19.32 -15.79
N GLU A 366 -1.63 -18.70 -16.14
CA GLU A 366 -1.71 -17.27 -16.47
C GLU A 366 -1.16 -16.41 -15.33
N VAL A 367 -0.32 -15.44 -15.66
CA VAL A 367 0.03 -14.34 -14.75
C VAL A 367 -1.11 -13.33 -14.79
N ARG A 368 -1.87 -13.19 -13.70
CA ARG A 368 -3.01 -12.26 -13.61
C ARG A 368 -2.61 -10.98 -12.91
N MET A 369 -3.29 -9.88 -13.21
CA MET A 369 -3.05 -8.59 -12.53
C MET A 369 -3.29 -8.66 -11.01
N GLU A 370 -4.09 -9.63 -10.53
CA GLU A 370 -4.28 -9.95 -9.10
C GLU A 370 -2.96 -10.37 -8.41
N ILE A 371 -2.12 -11.18 -9.08
CA ILE A 371 -0.94 -11.81 -8.45
C ILE A 371 0.38 -11.21 -8.92
N LEU A 372 0.37 -10.48 -10.05
CA LEU A 372 1.56 -9.90 -10.64
C LEU A 372 2.37 -9.06 -9.63
N PRO A 373 1.76 -8.13 -8.86
CA PRO A 373 2.52 -7.30 -7.93
C PRO A 373 3.32 -8.12 -6.89
N GLU A 374 2.73 -9.18 -6.35
CA GLU A 374 3.38 -10.08 -5.39
C GLU A 374 4.59 -10.77 -6.02
N TRP A 375 4.43 -11.35 -7.22
CA TRP A 375 5.55 -12.04 -7.88
C TRP A 375 6.69 -11.09 -8.29
N ILE A 376 6.40 -9.83 -8.62
CA ILE A 376 7.45 -8.84 -8.89
C ILE A 376 8.15 -8.40 -7.60
N GLN A 377 7.46 -8.42 -6.45
CA GLN A 377 8.09 -8.16 -5.16
C GLN A 377 9.17 -9.21 -4.84
N ASP A 378 8.86 -10.50 -5.04
CA ASP A 378 9.83 -11.60 -4.84
C ASP A 378 11.09 -11.38 -5.68
N PHE A 379 10.92 -11.10 -6.98
CA PHE A 379 12.03 -10.76 -7.87
C PHE A 379 12.81 -9.55 -7.36
N THR A 380 12.12 -8.46 -7.02
CA THR A 380 12.76 -7.20 -6.63
C THR A 380 13.61 -7.39 -5.38
N MET A 381 13.08 -8.08 -4.37
CA MET A 381 13.82 -8.34 -3.13
C MET A 381 15.09 -9.14 -3.40
N SER A 382 15.01 -10.22 -4.18
CA SER A 382 16.15 -11.07 -4.50
C SER A 382 17.18 -10.35 -5.38
N TYR A 383 16.71 -9.60 -6.38
CA TYR A 383 17.57 -8.80 -7.27
C TYR A 383 18.31 -7.69 -6.50
N MET A 384 17.61 -6.97 -5.63
CA MET A 384 18.22 -5.90 -4.81
C MET A 384 19.21 -6.45 -3.80
N THR A 385 18.88 -7.59 -3.18
CA THR A 385 19.80 -8.28 -2.27
C THR A 385 21.07 -8.68 -3.00
N ALA A 386 20.95 -9.27 -4.19
CA ALA A 386 22.11 -9.68 -4.98
C ALA A 386 22.98 -8.50 -5.44
N TRP A 387 22.37 -7.34 -5.72
CA TRP A 387 23.10 -6.14 -6.11
C TRP A 387 23.82 -5.47 -4.94
N TYR A 388 23.10 -5.21 -3.86
CA TYR A 388 23.61 -4.41 -2.73
C TYR A 388 24.46 -5.23 -1.76
N ASP A 389 24.20 -6.54 -1.66
CA ASP A 389 24.93 -7.50 -0.83
C ASP A 389 25.36 -8.76 -1.61
N PRO A 390 26.24 -8.62 -2.62
CA PRO A 390 26.64 -9.74 -3.48
C PRO A 390 27.33 -10.87 -2.71
N ASP A 391 27.97 -10.55 -1.58
CA ASP A 391 28.68 -11.51 -0.73
C ASP A 391 27.82 -12.06 0.42
N ARG A 392 26.57 -11.59 0.57
CA ARG A 392 25.63 -11.91 1.67
C ARG A 392 26.24 -11.66 3.07
N GLN A 393 26.96 -10.55 3.23
CA GLN A 393 27.69 -10.18 4.45
C GLN A 393 27.03 -9.04 5.23
N LEU A 394 25.99 -8.40 4.69
CA LEU A 394 25.34 -7.25 5.30
C LEU A 394 24.22 -7.64 6.27
N GLY A 395 23.64 -8.83 6.12
CA GLY A 395 22.56 -9.31 7.00
C GLY A 395 21.41 -8.30 7.11
N ASP A 396 21.02 -7.94 8.33
CA ASP A 396 19.90 -7.03 8.63
C ASP A 396 20.11 -5.59 8.14
N ALA A 397 21.32 -5.20 7.70
CA ALA A 397 21.59 -3.83 7.26
C ALA A 397 20.79 -3.41 6.02
N LEU A 398 20.34 -4.36 5.17
CA LEU A 398 19.41 -4.08 4.07
C LEU A 398 17.98 -3.79 4.53
N TYR A 399 17.65 -4.16 5.77
CA TYR A 399 16.35 -3.94 6.41
C TYR A 399 16.37 -2.75 7.36
N ALA A 400 17.38 -1.88 7.25
CA ALA A 400 17.42 -0.62 7.98
C ALA A 400 16.11 0.17 7.79
N PRO A 401 15.63 0.87 8.83
CA PRO A 401 14.45 1.70 8.72
C PRO A 401 14.59 2.73 7.60
N LEU A 402 13.48 2.99 6.92
CA LEU A 402 13.36 4.13 6.03
C LEU A 402 13.27 5.41 6.87
N THR A 403 13.85 6.48 6.35
CA THR A 403 13.54 7.82 6.85
C THR A 403 12.17 8.27 6.33
N TYR A 404 11.58 9.27 7.01
CA TYR A 404 10.30 9.86 6.61
C TYR A 404 10.30 10.34 5.16
N GLN A 405 11.38 10.99 4.70
CA GLN A 405 11.49 11.46 3.33
C GLN A 405 11.57 10.32 2.29
N GLN A 406 12.19 9.18 2.63
CA GLN A 406 12.21 8.02 1.75
C GLN A 406 10.81 7.42 1.60
N MET A 407 10.06 7.29 2.69
CA MET A 407 8.67 6.83 2.65
C MET A 407 7.78 7.78 1.83
N VAL A 408 7.88 9.10 2.06
CA VAL A 408 7.14 10.10 1.29
C VAL A 408 7.43 9.99 -0.21
N HIS A 409 8.70 9.83 -0.56
CA HIS A 409 9.10 9.63 -1.95
C HIS A 409 8.48 8.36 -2.55
N SER A 410 8.52 7.22 -1.85
CA SER A 410 7.92 5.97 -2.34
C SER A 410 6.42 6.11 -2.60
N VAL A 411 5.68 6.77 -1.71
CA VAL A 411 4.24 7.03 -1.89
C VAL A 411 3.99 7.96 -3.06
N ALA A 412 4.78 9.03 -3.21
CA ALA A 412 4.64 9.96 -4.34
C ALA A 412 4.91 9.25 -5.68
N GLN A 413 5.91 8.37 -5.75
CA GLN A 413 6.19 7.55 -6.94
C GLN A 413 5.05 6.57 -7.25
N LEU A 414 4.46 5.93 -6.22
CA LEU A 414 3.26 5.12 -6.42
C LEU A 414 2.11 5.96 -6.97
N GLY A 415 1.89 7.14 -6.39
CA GLY A 415 0.87 8.07 -6.85
C GLY A 415 1.06 8.52 -8.30
N ALA A 416 2.30 8.80 -8.70
CA ALA A 416 2.67 9.15 -10.06
C ALA A 416 2.34 8.04 -11.09
N LEU A 417 2.43 6.76 -10.71
CA LEU A 417 2.02 5.66 -11.59
C LEU A 417 0.54 5.78 -12.00
N TYR A 418 -0.31 6.23 -11.09
CA TYR A 418 -1.75 6.36 -11.29
C TYR A 418 -2.18 7.78 -11.65
N GLU A 419 -1.25 8.73 -11.67
CA GLU A 419 -1.49 10.09 -12.11
C GLU A 419 -2.02 10.07 -13.55
N ASN A 420 -3.13 10.76 -13.79
CA ASN A 420 -3.83 10.82 -15.07
C ASN A 420 -4.44 9.48 -15.56
N ARG A 421 -4.53 8.44 -14.72
CA ARG A 421 -5.29 7.22 -15.05
C ARG A 421 -6.72 7.34 -14.55
N PRO A 422 -7.70 7.70 -15.41
CA PRO A 422 -9.08 7.81 -14.96
C PRO A 422 -9.58 6.46 -14.46
N VAL A 423 -10.20 6.45 -13.28
CA VAL A 423 -10.90 5.27 -12.78
C VAL A 423 -12.12 5.02 -13.66
N PRO A 424 -12.21 3.87 -14.35
CA PRO A 424 -13.32 3.58 -15.25
C PRO A 424 -14.62 3.36 -14.47
N GLN A 425 -15.77 3.63 -15.12
CA GLN A 425 -17.05 3.16 -14.61
C GLN A 425 -17.18 1.67 -14.92
N LEU A 426 -17.19 0.84 -13.88
CA LEU A 426 -17.22 -0.61 -14.02
C LEU A 426 -18.65 -1.15 -14.12
N GLU A 427 -18.88 -2.06 -15.07
CA GLU A 427 -20.08 -2.90 -15.06
C GLU A 427 -19.98 -3.94 -13.95
N THR A 428 -21.06 -4.10 -13.18
CA THR A 428 -21.11 -5.04 -12.05
C THR A 428 -22.28 -6.00 -12.15
N SER A 429 -22.07 -7.24 -11.73
CA SER A 429 -23.11 -8.27 -11.61
C SER A 429 -22.84 -9.10 -10.37
N GLN A 430 -23.89 -9.60 -9.73
CA GLN A 430 -23.76 -10.41 -8.53
C GLN A 430 -24.92 -11.40 -8.41
N GLN A 431 -24.59 -12.63 -8.02
CA GLN A 431 -25.56 -13.64 -7.61
C GLN A 431 -25.08 -14.26 -6.31
N ILE A 432 -25.94 -14.30 -5.30
CA ILE A 432 -25.67 -14.95 -4.01
C ILE A 432 -26.85 -15.86 -3.68
N ASN A 433 -26.59 -17.15 -3.59
CA ASN A 433 -27.56 -18.20 -3.27
C ASN A 433 -27.47 -18.56 -1.78
N ASP A 434 -27.51 -17.54 -0.93
CA ASP A 434 -27.42 -17.68 0.52
C ASP A 434 -28.79 -17.99 1.16
N ARG A 435 -28.81 -18.28 2.45
CA ARG A 435 -30.00 -18.57 3.24
C ARG A 435 -30.16 -17.56 4.38
N PRO A 436 -31.38 -17.33 4.88
CA PRO A 436 -31.63 -16.39 5.99
C PRO A 436 -31.18 -16.93 7.37
N TYR A 437 -30.57 -18.09 7.42
CA TYR A 437 -30.09 -18.77 8.63
C TYR A 437 -28.63 -19.18 8.45
N ASP A 438 -27.91 -19.38 9.56
CA ASP A 438 -26.50 -19.75 9.48
C ASP A 438 -26.32 -21.21 9.11
N TRP A 439 -25.64 -21.46 7.99
CA TRP A 439 -25.34 -22.78 7.46
C TRP A 439 -23.82 -23.02 7.33
N TYR A 440 -22.99 -22.10 7.83
CA TYR A 440 -21.56 -22.29 7.91
C TYR A 440 -21.19 -23.26 9.04
N TYR A 441 -20.21 -24.12 8.77
CA TYR A 441 -19.60 -25.02 9.75
C TYR A 441 -18.08 -24.93 9.65
N THR A 442 -17.39 -25.03 10.76
CA THR A 442 -15.94 -25.24 10.76
C THR A 442 -15.61 -26.72 10.91
N GLN A 443 -14.50 -27.17 10.33
CA GLN A 443 -13.96 -28.50 10.59
C GLN A 443 -13.23 -28.58 11.94
N ASN A 444 -12.88 -27.43 12.52
CA ASN A 444 -12.26 -27.37 13.84
C ASN A 444 -13.23 -27.95 14.86
N ASP A 445 -12.71 -28.67 15.85
CA ASP A 445 -13.48 -29.31 16.91
C ASP A 445 -14.51 -30.36 16.45
N THR A 446 -14.36 -30.92 15.24
CA THR A 446 -15.27 -31.99 14.72
C THR A 446 -14.82 -33.41 15.09
N GLY A 447 -14.19 -33.56 16.25
CA GLY A 447 -13.70 -34.82 16.81
C GLY A 447 -12.28 -35.20 16.36
N THR A 448 -11.90 -36.48 16.53
CA THR A 448 -10.53 -37.00 16.32
C THR A 448 -9.93 -36.75 14.93
N TYR A 449 -10.77 -36.44 13.93
CA TYR A 449 -10.37 -36.22 12.54
C TYR A 449 -10.52 -34.74 12.11
N SER A 450 -10.60 -33.79 13.04
CA SER A 450 -10.79 -32.35 12.78
C SER A 450 -9.89 -31.81 11.67
N GLU A 451 -8.60 -32.18 11.67
CA GLU A 451 -7.59 -31.72 10.71
C GLU A 451 -7.86 -32.16 9.25
N ILE A 452 -8.70 -33.17 9.04
CA ILE A 452 -8.96 -33.78 7.73
C ILE A 452 -10.46 -33.93 7.44
N ASN A 453 -11.29 -33.16 8.14
CA ASN A 453 -12.75 -33.21 8.06
C ASN A 453 -13.34 -32.15 7.11
N CYS A 454 -12.55 -31.56 6.21
CA CYS A 454 -13.03 -30.58 5.23
C CYS A 454 -14.29 -31.06 4.47
N MET A 455 -14.23 -32.26 3.88
CA MET A 455 -15.32 -32.86 3.09
C MET A 455 -16.61 -33.16 3.90
N PRO A 456 -16.58 -33.86 5.05
CA PRO A 456 -17.80 -34.04 5.84
C PRO A 456 -18.36 -32.72 6.37
N THR A 457 -17.51 -31.73 6.65
CA THR A 457 -17.93 -30.38 7.06
C THR A 457 -18.66 -29.65 5.93
N ALA A 458 -18.06 -29.58 4.74
CA ALA A 458 -18.69 -29.01 3.56
C ALA A 458 -19.99 -29.76 3.18
N THR A 459 -20.05 -31.07 3.41
CA THR A 459 -21.29 -31.86 3.22
C THR A 459 -22.37 -31.44 4.22
N ALA A 460 -22.02 -31.25 5.50
CA ALA A 460 -22.94 -30.73 6.51
C ALA A 460 -23.46 -29.32 6.16
N MET A 461 -22.60 -28.46 5.62
CA MET A 461 -23.02 -27.14 5.10
C MET A 461 -24.06 -27.29 3.99
N VAL A 462 -23.82 -28.15 2.99
CA VAL A 462 -24.77 -28.42 1.90
C VAL A 462 -26.10 -28.95 2.44
N LEU A 463 -26.06 -29.91 3.37
CA LEU A 463 -27.28 -30.48 3.97
C LEU A 463 -28.07 -29.41 4.73
N LYS A 464 -27.40 -28.55 5.50
CA LYS A 464 -28.06 -27.45 6.22
C LYS A 464 -28.58 -26.36 5.28
N TRP A 465 -27.88 -26.09 4.19
CA TRP A 465 -28.35 -25.18 3.15
C TRP A 465 -29.64 -25.68 2.47
N LYS A 466 -29.82 -27.00 2.37
CA LYS A 466 -31.05 -27.64 1.87
C LYS A 466 -32.16 -27.72 2.91
N ASP A 467 -31.80 -27.98 4.17
CA ASP A 467 -32.73 -28.18 5.27
C ASP A 467 -32.27 -27.39 6.51
N PRO A 468 -32.95 -26.30 6.91
CA PRO A 468 -32.59 -25.54 8.11
C PRO A 468 -32.66 -26.37 9.40
N ASP A 469 -33.43 -27.46 9.42
CA ASP A 469 -33.60 -28.33 10.57
C ASP A 469 -32.59 -29.49 10.60
N PHE A 470 -31.63 -29.51 9.68
CA PHE A 470 -30.55 -30.50 9.65
C PHE A 470 -29.76 -30.48 10.97
N ALA A 471 -29.82 -31.60 11.70
CA ALA A 471 -29.31 -31.71 13.07
C ALA A 471 -28.17 -32.72 13.25
N GLU A 472 -27.75 -33.45 12.21
CA GLU A 472 -26.58 -34.33 12.34
C GLU A 472 -25.28 -33.50 12.46
N SER A 473 -24.38 -33.95 13.33
CA SER A 473 -23.06 -33.33 13.50
C SER A 473 -22.09 -33.79 12.41
N VAL A 474 -21.05 -32.99 12.13
CA VAL A 474 -19.94 -33.37 11.24
C VAL A 474 -19.32 -34.70 11.68
N GLU A 475 -19.13 -34.88 12.99
CA GLU A 475 -18.63 -36.12 13.57
C GLU A 475 -19.58 -37.31 13.29
N SER A 476 -20.90 -37.12 13.39
CA SER A 476 -21.88 -38.15 13.01
C SER A 476 -21.76 -38.54 11.54
N LEU A 477 -21.66 -37.56 10.63
CA LEU A 477 -21.44 -37.81 9.21
C LEU A 477 -20.15 -38.61 8.98
N ARG A 478 -19.04 -38.17 9.59
CA ARG A 478 -17.74 -38.88 9.54
C ARG A 478 -17.86 -40.33 9.99
N ASN A 479 -18.53 -40.56 11.12
CA ASN A 479 -18.68 -41.88 11.74
C ASN A 479 -19.62 -42.83 10.97
N ALA A 480 -20.41 -42.34 10.00
CA ALA A 480 -21.16 -43.19 9.08
C ALA A 480 -20.26 -44.01 8.16
N PHE A 481 -18.97 -43.64 8.03
CA PHE A 481 -17.95 -44.34 7.24
C PHE A 481 -16.76 -44.75 8.12
N PRO A 482 -16.95 -45.62 9.13
CA PRO A 482 -15.98 -45.87 10.20
C PRO A 482 -14.69 -46.57 9.76
N LYS A 483 -14.66 -47.08 8.52
CA LYS A 483 -13.47 -47.69 7.91
C LYS A 483 -12.53 -46.67 7.26
N LEU A 484 -12.98 -45.43 7.07
CA LEU A 484 -12.18 -44.36 6.49
C LEU A 484 -11.44 -43.62 7.60
N THR A 485 -10.12 -43.72 7.61
CA THR A 485 -9.27 -43.03 8.59
C THR A 485 -8.56 -41.81 8.00
N GLY A 486 -8.45 -41.70 6.67
CA GLY A 486 -7.97 -40.50 5.96
C GLY A 486 -9.10 -39.53 5.60
N GLY A 487 -8.79 -38.48 4.84
CA GLY A 487 -9.81 -37.56 4.29
C GLY A 487 -10.84 -38.29 3.44
N TRP A 488 -12.05 -37.72 3.30
CA TRP A 488 -13.05 -38.31 2.39
C TRP A 488 -12.67 -38.06 0.92
N THR A 489 -13.01 -39.03 0.08
CA THR A 489 -13.14 -38.81 -1.36
C THR A 489 -14.57 -38.32 -1.68
N ILE A 490 -14.90 -38.18 -2.96
CA ILE A 490 -16.25 -37.80 -3.37
C ILE A 490 -17.33 -38.85 -3.02
N TYR A 491 -16.99 -40.14 -2.96
CA TYR A 491 -17.97 -41.21 -2.76
C TYR A 491 -18.77 -41.09 -1.43
N PRO A 492 -18.14 -40.87 -0.26
CA PRO A 492 -18.88 -40.61 0.98
C PRO A 492 -19.81 -39.40 0.92
N VAL A 493 -19.41 -38.33 0.20
CA VAL A 493 -20.23 -37.13 0.00
C VAL A 493 -21.50 -37.51 -0.74
N GLU A 494 -21.37 -38.15 -1.91
CA GLU A 494 -22.50 -38.57 -2.74
C GLU A 494 -23.46 -39.50 -2.00
N LYS A 495 -22.94 -40.52 -1.30
CA LYS A 495 -23.78 -41.43 -0.51
C LYS A 495 -24.51 -40.74 0.62
N THR A 496 -23.89 -39.70 1.21
CA THR A 496 -24.53 -38.90 2.24
C THR A 496 -25.63 -38.02 1.66
N LEU A 497 -25.40 -37.37 0.51
CA LEU A 497 -26.42 -36.58 -0.20
C LEU A 497 -27.61 -37.45 -0.63
N GLU A 498 -27.35 -38.63 -1.21
CA GLU A 498 -28.38 -39.60 -1.59
C GLU A 498 -29.22 -40.06 -0.39
N ARG A 499 -28.58 -40.38 0.75
CA ARG A 499 -29.24 -40.79 1.99
C ARG A 499 -30.21 -39.72 2.51
N HIS A 500 -29.87 -38.45 2.29
CA HIS A 500 -30.65 -37.29 2.69
C HIS A 500 -31.58 -36.76 1.58
N GLY A 501 -31.67 -37.45 0.44
CA GLY A 501 -32.55 -37.06 -0.67
C GLY A 501 -32.17 -35.74 -1.34
N VAL A 502 -30.91 -35.31 -1.23
CA VAL A 502 -30.40 -34.09 -1.85
C VAL A 502 -29.99 -34.38 -3.29
N SER A 503 -30.73 -33.79 -4.24
CA SER A 503 -30.42 -33.85 -5.67
C SER A 503 -29.20 -33.00 -6.03
N TYR A 504 -28.33 -33.56 -6.85
CA TYR A 504 -27.17 -32.87 -7.41
C TYR A 504 -26.89 -33.33 -8.84
N MET A 505 -26.13 -32.54 -9.58
CA MET A 505 -25.56 -32.93 -10.87
C MET A 505 -24.03 -32.87 -10.83
N GLN A 506 -23.37 -33.86 -11.41
CA GLN A 506 -21.95 -33.77 -11.70
C GLN A 506 -21.75 -32.91 -12.96
N ARG A 507 -21.00 -31.83 -12.82
CA ARG A 507 -20.73 -30.87 -13.89
C ARG A 507 -19.23 -30.75 -14.11
N GLN A 508 -18.80 -30.75 -15.37
CA GLN A 508 -17.39 -30.53 -15.71
C GLN A 508 -16.94 -29.16 -15.19
N VAL A 509 -15.73 -29.11 -14.61
CA VAL A 509 -15.15 -27.86 -14.14
C VAL A 509 -14.87 -26.93 -15.31
N SER A 510 -15.52 -25.76 -15.28
CA SER A 510 -15.18 -24.60 -16.10
C SER A 510 -15.82 -23.38 -15.45
N MET A 511 -15.18 -22.22 -15.57
CA MET A 511 -15.72 -20.98 -15.01
C MET A 511 -17.12 -20.68 -15.59
N GLN A 512 -17.33 -20.96 -16.88
CA GLN A 512 -18.64 -20.82 -17.53
C GLN A 512 -19.70 -21.70 -16.85
N ASN A 513 -19.44 -23.00 -16.70
CA ASN A 513 -20.41 -23.92 -16.10
C ASN A 513 -20.74 -23.51 -14.67
N MET A 514 -19.73 -23.15 -13.88
CA MET A 514 -19.89 -22.75 -12.48
C MET A 514 -20.76 -21.48 -12.37
N ILE A 515 -20.53 -20.47 -13.22
CA ILE A 515 -21.36 -19.26 -13.26
C ILE A 515 -22.80 -19.58 -13.71
N GLU A 516 -22.99 -20.44 -14.72
CA GLU A 516 -24.32 -20.85 -15.18
C GLU A 516 -25.12 -21.54 -14.06
N ASP A 517 -24.50 -22.44 -13.32
CA ASP A 517 -25.15 -23.14 -12.21
C ASP A 517 -25.46 -22.20 -11.04
N LEU A 518 -24.56 -21.27 -10.70
CA LEU A 518 -24.84 -20.22 -9.70
C LEU A 518 -26.01 -19.32 -10.13
N LYS A 519 -26.08 -18.90 -11.40
CA LYS A 519 -27.22 -18.14 -11.93
C LYS A 519 -28.53 -18.91 -11.86
N ALA A 520 -28.49 -20.24 -11.93
CA ALA A 520 -29.66 -21.10 -11.78
C ALA A 520 -30.11 -21.30 -10.31
N GLY A 521 -29.46 -20.64 -9.35
CA GLY A 521 -29.81 -20.72 -7.92
C GLY A 521 -29.13 -21.86 -7.16
N LYS A 522 -28.15 -22.54 -7.76
CA LYS A 522 -27.45 -23.69 -7.16
C LYS A 522 -26.28 -23.27 -6.29
N ILE A 523 -25.82 -24.18 -5.43
CA ILE A 523 -24.50 -24.08 -4.77
C ILE A 523 -23.58 -25.18 -5.29
N LEU A 524 -22.27 -24.96 -5.23
CA LEU A 524 -21.27 -25.84 -5.84
C LEU A 524 -20.41 -26.45 -4.75
N PHE A 525 -20.41 -27.78 -4.64
CA PHE A 525 -19.45 -28.50 -3.82
C PHE A 525 -18.20 -28.79 -4.66
N CYS A 526 -17.07 -28.20 -4.29
CA CYS A 526 -15.84 -28.26 -5.05
C CYS A 526 -14.73 -28.92 -4.23
N GLN A 527 -14.11 -29.94 -4.80
CA GLN A 527 -12.84 -30.47 -4.32
C GLN A 527 -11.72 -29.69 -5.00
N CYS A 528 -10.70 -29.27 -4.26
CA CYS A 528 -9.64 -28.43 -4.76
C CYS A 528 -8.27 -28.85 -4.22
N ASN A 529 -7.24 -28.34 -4.86
CA ASN A 529 -5.87 -28.42 -4.38
C ASN A 529 -5.08 -27.20 -4.88
N ASP A 530 -4.47 -26.49 -3.94
CA ASP A 530 -3.59 -25.33 -4.14
C ASP A 530 -2.10 -25.67 -3.94
N TYR A 531 -1.79 -26.95 -3.74
CA TYR A 531 -0.48 -27.49 -3.37
C TYR A 531 -0.09 -28.68 -4.28
N ASP A 532 0.54 -29.71 -3.73
CA ASP A 532 0.79 -30.97 -4.44
C ASP A 532 -0.45 -31.87 -4.39
N VAL A 533 -1.03 -32.17 -5.57
CA VAL A 533 -2.18 -33.08 -5.74
C VAL A 533 -1.94 -34.49 -5.22
N ARG A 534 -0.67 -34.90 -5.03
CA ARG A 534 -0.30 -36.21 -4.49
C ARG A 534 -0.33 -36.26 -2.97
N GLU A 535 -0.24 -35.10 -2.32
CA GLU A 535 0.02 -34.99 -0.87
C GLU A 535 -1.11 -34.29 -0.12
N SER A 536 -1.92 -33.47 -0.81
CA SER A 536 -2.97 -32.67 -0.19
C SER A 536 -4.27 -32.72 -1.00
N GLY A 537 -5.37 -32.38 -0.35
CA GLY A 537 -6.68 -32.22 -0.96
C GLY A 537 -7.58 -31.46 0.01
N HIS A 538 -8.34 -30.51 -0.53
CA HIS A 538 -9.24 -29.67 0.24
C HIS A 538 -10.61 -29.58 -0.44
N CYS A 539 -11.58 -28.96 0.22
CA CYS A 539 -12.84 -28.62 -0.42
C CYS A 539 -13.47 -27.37 0.19
N PHE A 540 -14.34 -26.76 -0.59
CA PHE A 540 -15.15 -25.63 -0.17
C PHE A 540 -16.51 -25.67 -0.88
N VAL A 541 -17.44 -24.85 -0.41
CA VAL A 541 -18.75 -24.68 -1.04
C VAL A 541 -18.83 -23.28 -1.63
N ILE A 542 -18.96 -23.17 -2.95
CA ILE A 542 -19.22 -21.89 -3.64
C ILE A 542 -20.72 -21.67 -3.69
N TYR A 543 -21.18 -20.49 -3.28
CA TYR A 543 -22.61 -20.16 -3.24
C TYR A 543 -22.92 -18.79 -3.85
N GLY A 544 -21.95 -18.14 -4.47
CA GLY A 544 -22.19 -16.91 -5.21
C GLY A 544 -21.02 -16.51 -6.08
N TYR A 545 -21.24 -15.46 -6.87
CA TYR A 545 -20.20 -14.79 -7.64
C TYR A 545 -20.48 -13.29 -7.70
N LYS A 546 -19.44 -12.52 -8.01
CA LYS A 546 -19.56 -11.12 -8.43
C LYS A 546 -18.60 -10.83 -9.58
N THR A 547 -18.96 -9.86 -10.42
CA THR A 547 -18.11 -9.31 -11.47
C THR A 547 -17.98 -7.80 -11.31
N SER A 548 -16.83 -7.25 -11.68
CA SER A 548 -16.57 -5.81 -11.75
C SER A 548 -15.55 -5.55 -12.85
N GLY A 549 -15.98 -4.94 -13.96
CA GLY A 549 -15.14 -4.87 -15.17
C GLY A 549 -14.80 -6.27 -15.68
N ASP A 550 -13.52 -6.51 -15.95
CA ASP A 550 -13.00 -7.82 -16.39
C ASP A 550 -12.79 -8.81 -15.23
N SER A 551 -12.96 -8.34 -13.99
CA SER A 551 -12.70 -9.14 -12.80
C SER A 551 -13.89 -9.98 -12.38
N THR A 552 -13.64 -11.23 -12.01
CA THR A 552 -14.67 -12.16 -11.49
C THR A 552 -14.17 -12.83 -10.21
N TRP A 553 -15.05 -12.91 -9.20
CA TRP A 553 -14.78 -13.61 -7.95
C TRP A 553 -15.91 -14.57 -7.60
N PHE A 554 -15.55 -15.70 -7.01
CA PHE A 554 -16.49 -16.62 -6.37
C PHE A 554 -16.57 -16.35 -4.87
N LEU A 555 -17.78 -16.45 -4.33
CA LEU A 555 -18.07 -16.39 -2.90
C LEU A 555 -18.18 -17.79 -2.35
N LEU A 556 -17.36 -18.12 -1.35
CA LEU A 556 -17.27 -19.48 -0.82
C LEU A 556 -17.25 -19.56 0.71
N HIS A 557 -17.68 -20.72 1.21
CA HIS A 557 -17.43 -21.19 2.55
C HIS A 557 -16.33 -22.24 2.51
N ASP A 558 -15.23 -21.95 3.20
CA ASP A 558 -14.12 -22.86 3.41
C ASP A 558 -14.20 -23.43 4.85
N PRO A 559 -14.20 -24.76 5.02
CA PRO A 559 -14.35 -25.38 6.33
C PRO A 559 -13.12 -25.24 7.24
N ALA A 560 -11.94 -24.90 6.73
CA ALA A 560 -10.71 -24.78 7.51
C ALA A 560 -10.67 -23.44 8.26
N ALA A 561 -11.36 -23.32 9.40
CA ALA A 561 -11.37 -22.09 10.18
C ALA A 561 -9.96 -21.65 10.65
N ILE A 562 -9.67 -20.36 10.53
CA ILE A 562 -8.38 -19.73 10.88
C ILE A 562 -8.55 -18.50 11.78
N GLY A 563 -9.74 -18.32 12.37
CA GLY A 563 -10.06 -17.24 13.30
C GLY A 563 -10.95 -16.16 12.69
N SER A 564 -11.30 -15.15 13.48
CA SER A 564 -12.18 -14.07 13.03
C SER A 564 -11.44 -13.07 12.13
N ASP A 565 -12.17 -12.48 11.19
CA ASP A 565 -11.81 -11.30 10.45
C ASP A 565 -12.06 -10.04 11.26
N ALA A 566 -11.69 -8.90 10.69
CA ALA A 566 -11.86 -7.60 11.35
C ALA A 566 -13.32 -7.24 11.63
N TYR A 567 -14.30 -7.99 11.12
CA TYR A 567 -15.74 -7.75 11.31
C TYR A 567 -16.36 -8.77 12.29
N GLY A 568 -15.54 -9.55 12.99
CA GLY A 568 -15.97 -10.58 13.94
C GLY A 568 -16.59 -11.82 13.28
N LYS A 569 -16.33 -12.04 11.99
CA LYS A 569 -16.79 -13.23 11.25
C LYS A 569 -15.63 -14.17 11.04
N GLU A 570 -15.86 -15.48 11.06
CA GLU A 570 -14.83 -16.45 10.68
C GLU A 570 -14.24 -16.11 9.29
N LYS A 571 -12.91 -15.97 9.15
CA LYS A 571 -12.25 -15.51 7.91
C LYS A 571 -12.60 -16.35 6.69
N ASN A 572 -12.80 -17.64 6.89
CA ASN A 572 -13.12 -18.60 5.84
C ASN A 572 -14.63 -18.78 5.63
N ARG A 573 -15.45 -18.03 6.36
CA ARG A 573 -16.87 -17.83 6.06
C ARG A 573 -17.02 -16.68 5.07
N ALA A 574 -17.63 -16.95 3.90
CA ALA A 574 -18.01 -15.94 2.92
C ALA A 574 -16.80 -15.24 2.29
N LYS A 575 -15.75 -16.01 1.98
CA LYS A 575 -14.52 -15.54 1.35
C LYS A 575 -14.74 -15.29 -0.14
N TRP A 576 -14.23 -14.17 -0.64
CA TRP A 576 -14.13 -13.91 -2.08
C TRP A 576 -12.80 -14.42 -2.61
N MET A 577 -12.84 -15.28 -3.63
CA MET A 577 -11.65 -15.79 -4.32
C MET A 577 -11.74 -15.45 -5.81
N GLU A 578 -10.63 -15.03 -6.41
CA GLU A 578 -10.56 -14.76 -7.86
C GLU A 578 -10.94 -16.02 -8.65
N ALA A 579 -11.90 -15.87 -9.58
CA ALA A 579 -12.62 -17.00 -10.15
C ALA A 579 -11.77 -17.85 -11.09
N LYS A 580 -10.81 -17.26 -11.82
CA LYS A 580 -9.90 -18.05 -12.67
C LYS A 580 -9.00 -18.93 -11.82
N TYR A 581 -8.40 -18.37 -10.77
CA TYR A 581 -7.59 -19.13 -9.81
C TYR A 581 -8.42 -20.24 -9.14
N CYS A 582 -9.61 -19.89 -8.64
CA CYS A 582 -10.52 -20.85 -8.01
C CYS A 582 -10.89 -22.00 -8.97
N THR A 583 -11.19 -21.69 -10.24
CA THR A 583 -11.50 -22.70 -11.25
C THR A 583 -10.28 -23.61 -11.49
N TRP A 584 -9.09 -23.02 -11.56
CA TRP A 584 -7.85 -23.74 -11.81
C TRP A 584 -7.49 -24.71 -10.67
N ILE A 585 -7.56 -24.31 -9.39
CA ILE A 585 -7.29 -25.23 -8.26
C ILE A 585 -8.31 -26.36 -8.14
N VAL A 586 -9.54 -26.16 -8.64
CA VAL A 586 -10.57 -27.21 -8.69
C VAL A 586 -10.29 -28.16 -9.84
N ASP A 587 -10.05 -27.65 -11.05
CA ASP A 587 -9.81 -28.46 -12.26
C ASP A 587 -8.57 -29.35 -12.14
N ARG A 588 -7.53 -28.85 -11.45
CA ARG A 588 -6.31 -29.64 -11.17
C ARG A 588 -6.55 -30.86 -10.30
N PHE A 589 -7.55 -30.82 -9.42
CA PHE A 589 -7.80 -31.88 -8.45
C PHE A 589 -8.97 -32.78 -8.83
N SER A 590 -10.00 -32.22 -9.48
CA SER A 590 -11.22 -32.93 -9.84
C SER A 590 -11.73 -32.50 -11.22
N MET A 591 -12.09 -33.47 -12.06
CA MET A 591 -12.68 -33.18 -13.39
C MET A 591 -14.11 -32.62 -13.32
N TYR A 592 -14.76 -32.75 -12.15
CA TYR A 592 -16.13 -32.28 -11.94
C TYR A 592 -16.33 -31.71 -10.53
N TYR A 593 -17.39 -30.90 -10.39
CA TYR A 593 -17.95 -30.48 -9.11
C TYR A 593 -19.41 -30.98 -9.00
N LEU A 594 -19.98 -30.95 -7.80
CA LEU A 594 -21.40 -31.25 -7.60
C LEU A 594 -22.18 -29.93 -7.58
N ALA A 595 -23.05 -29.73 -8.56
CA ALA A 595 -24.03 -28.65 -8.57
C ALA A 595 -25.26 -29.10 -7.78
N ILE A 596 -25.48 -28.51 -6.61
CA ILE A 596 -26.59 -28.85 -5.71
C ILE A 596 -27.83 -28.05 -6.09
N GLU A 597 -28.94 -28.74 -6.31
CA GLU A 597 -30.21 -28.09 -6.70
C GLU A 597 -30.81 -27.29 -5.52
N PRO A 598 -31.49 -26.15 -5.76
CA PRO A 598 -32.06 -25.26 -4.72
C PRO A 598 -33.13 -25.88 -3.82
#